data_AF-D2U869-F1
#
_entry.id   AF-D2U869-F1
#
_cell.length_a   1.000
_cell.length_b   1.000
_cell.length_c   1.000
_cell.angle_alpha   90.00
_cell.angle_beta   90.00
_cell.angle_gamma   90.00
#
_symmetry.space_group_name_H-M   'P 1'
#
loop_
_entity.id
_entity.type
_entity.pdbx_description
1 polymer ?
#
loop_
_entity_poly.entity_id
_entity_poly.type
_entity_poly.pdbx_seq_one_letter_code
_entity_poly.pdbx_strand_id
1 'polypeptide(L)'
;MAYQTGTASDPVALLNSLAAFASNNGWTTGSVQSGMSFASPDGAKFTIAAGADTLSIRGCTDFDSSKTPDAQPGASPFTTTLNAIAGPFAGYTFFAGAESGAAYLHGVIEAAAGIYKPFALGRLVKFDATVGGEYASAVNWYYSSYAVNDPENAYHDYLFDSENTYNVNQSLSHVRADFDGKISNWMRLRYLWEGNNAIGSARRQGMLTSLIGIGYQRYNKLVPVLPIYVFGDRPNNLRSPIGYVPHLRIVDLQLLEPKQIITLGSEEWQVFPAHQRTLTWGASPSTTPSSAYYGYAFRRIA
;
A
#
# COMPACT_ATOMS: atom_id res chain seq x y z
N MET A 1 2.63 19.15 -0.81
CA MET A 1 2.65 17.74 -1.25
C MET A 1 2.72 17.75 -2.75
N ALA A 2 3.56 16.92 -3.35
CA ALA A 2 3.69 16.87 -4.79
C ALA A 2 2.99 15.63 -5.35
N TYR A 3 2.56 15.73 -6.60
CA TYR A 3 2.16 14.58 -7.40
C TYR A 3 2.84 14.63 -8.76
N GLN A 4 3.03 13.47 -9.37
CA GLN A 4 3.61 13.33 -10.71
C GLN A 4 2.87 12.24 -11.47
N THR A 5 2.48 12.54 -12.70
CA THR A 5 1.94 11.54 -13.64
C THR A 5 2.94 11.28 -14.76
N GLY A 6 2.93 10.09 -15.33
CA GLY A 6 3.74 9.76 -16.49
C GLY A 6 3.52 8.34 -16.99
N THR A 7 4.44 7.84 -17.79
CA THR A 7 4.44 6.49 -18.35
C THR A 7 5.82 5.87 -18.19
N ALA A 8 5.91 4.55 -18.07
CA ALA A 8 7.17 3.83 -18.08
C ALA A 8 7.04 2.53 -18.89
N SER A 9 8.15 2.08 -19.49
CA SER A 9 8.19 0.92 -20.38
C SER A 9 8.15 -0.42 -19.64
N ASP A 10 8.67 -0.45 -18.41
CA ASP A 10 8.91 -1.66 -17.63
C ASP A 10 9.14 -1.29 -16.14
N PRO A 11 9.19 -2.28 -15.22
CA PRO A 11 9.44 -2.04 -13.80
C PRO A 11 10.71 -1.24 -13.47
N VAL A 12 11.79 -1.39 -14.25
CA VAL A 12 13.06 -0.69 -14.01
C VAL A 12 12.92 0.80 -14.34
N ALA A 13 12.34 1.12 -15.50
CA ALA A 13 12.04 2.49 -15.90
C ALA A 13 11.08 3.19 -14.92
N LEU A 14 10.10 2.44 -14.38
CA LEU A 14 9.20 2.93 -13.36
C LEU A 14 9.92 3.21 -12.04
N LEU A 15 10.80 2.30 -11.59
CA LEU A 15 11.59 2.50 -10.37
C LEU A 15 12.51 3.72 -10.48
N ASN A 16 13.15 3.92 -11.63
CA ASN A 16 13.96 5.11 -11.89
C ASN A 16 13.12 6.40 -11.85
N SER A 17 11.90 6.36 -12.42
CA SER A 17 10.97 7.50 -12.39
C SER A 17 10.50 7.81 -10.96
N LEU A 18 10.26 6.77 -10.15
CA LEU A 18 9.92 6.90 -8.74
C LEU A 18 11.09 7.48 -7.94
N ALA A 19 12.31 7.02 -8.17
CA ALA A 19 13.51 7.54 -7.50
C ALA A 19 13.72 9.03 -7.81
N ALA A 20 13.64 9.43 -9.08
CA ALA A 20 13.74 10.83 -9.47
C ALA A 20 12.65 11.70 -8.82
N PHE A 21 11.40 11.23 -8.81
CA PHE A 21 10.31 11.91 -8.13
C PHE A 21 10.54 12.03 -6.61
N ALA A 22 11.02 10.96 -5.97
CA ALA A 22 11.32 10.94 -4.55
C ALA A 22 12.46 11.93 -4.21
N SER A 23 13.54 11.94 -4.97
CA SER A 23 14.65 12.90 -4.80
C SER A 23 14.19 14.36 -4.89
N ASN A 24 13.34 14.67 -5.87
CA ASN A 24 12.75 16.00 -6.03
C ASN A 24 11.83 16.41 -4.87
N ASN A 25 11.42 15.45 -4.03
CA ASN A 25 10.55 15.65 -2.87
C ASN A 25 11.26 15.38 -1.53
N GLY A 26 12.59 15.52 -1.51
CA GLY A 26 13.40 15.50 -0.30
C GLY A 26 13.79 14.11 0.22
N TRP A 27 13.45 13.05 -0.51
CA TRP A 27 13.96 11.71 -0.19
C TRP A 27 15.39 11.55 -0.70
N THR A 28 16.24 10.89 0.07
CA THR A 28 17.56 10.48 -0.40
C THR A 28 17.45 9.11 -1.05
N THR A 29 17.85 8.99 -2.31
CA THR A 29 17.85 7.73 -3.04
C THR A 29 19.26 7.29 -3.40
N GLY A 30 19.51 5.99 -3.46
CA GLY A 30 20.80 5.44 -3.87
C GLY A 30 20.65 4.03 -4.43
N SER A 31 21.78 3.44 -4.84
CA SER A 31 21.82 2.06 -5.31
C SER A 31 22.15 1.09 -4.18
N VAL A 32 21.51 -0.06 -4.19
CA VAL A 32 21.90 -1.25 -3.41
C VAL A 32 22.08 -2.43 -4.38
N GLN A 33 22.62 -3.55 -3.93
CA GLN A 33 22.73 -4.72 -4.79
C GLN A 33 21.32 -5.15 -5.24
N SER A 34 21.07 -5.20 -6.55
CA SER A 34 19.77 -5.60 -7.11
C SER A 34 18.58 -4.73 -6.68
N GLY A 35 18.78 -3.43 -6.42
CA GLY A 35 17.68 -2.51 -6.12
C GLY A 35 18.12 -1.07 -5.86
N MET A 36 17.21 -0.28 -5.32
CA MET A 36 17.45 1.10 -4.90
C MET A 36 17.05 1.32 -3.45
N SER A 37 17.78 2.18 -2.74
CA SER A 37 17.46 2.65 -1.40
C SER A 37 16.66 3.96 -1.45
N PHE A 38 15.78 4.13 -0.47
CA PHE A 38 14.91 5.29 -0.28
C PHE A 38 14.90 5.65 1.21
N ALA A 39 15.60 6.73 1.57
CA ALA A 39 15.51 7.35 2.89
C ALA A 39 14.57 8.56 2.83
N SER A 40 13.54 8.56 3.67
CA SER A 40 12.62 9.67 3.78
C SER A 40 13.23 10.84 4.56
N PRO A 41 12.67 12.06 4.42
CA PRO A 41 13.11 13.24 5.19
C PRO A 41 13.03 13.05 6.72
N ASP A 42 12.10 12.22 7.19
CA ASP A 42 11.94 11.89 8.61
C ASP A 42 12.75 10.65 9.03
N GLY A 43 13.58 10.09 8.15
CA GLY A 43 14.55 9.02 8.45
C GLY A 43 14.01 7.59 8.36
N ALA A 44 12.80 7.37 7.86
CA ALA A 44 12.34 6.03 7.47
C ALA A 44 13.16 5.53 6.28
N LYS A 45 13.46 4.23 6.24
CA LYS A 45 14.34 3.65 5.21
C LYS A 45 13.70 2.43 4.56
N PHE A 46 13.79 2.38 3.24
CA PHE A 46 13.23 1.32 2.43
C PHE A 46 14.20 0.95 1.31
N THR A 47 14.08 -0.28 0.84
CA THR A 47 14.66 -0.72 -0.42
C THR A 47 13.57 -1.19 -1.35
N ILE A 48 13.72 -0.89 -2.64
CA ILE A 48 12.82 -1.32 -3.69
C ILE A 48 13.63 -2.02 -4.78
N ALA A 49 13.20 -3.22 -5.18
CA ALA A 49 13.77 -3.96 -6.29
C ALA A 49 12.74 -4.14 -7.41
N ALA A 50 13.20 -3.97 -8.65
CA ALA A 50 12.42 -4.24 -9.83
C ALA A 50 12.72 -5.66 -10.36
N GLY A 51 11.67 -6.45 -10.55
CA GLY A 51 11.71 -7.72 -11.26
C GLY A 51 11.28 -7.57 -12.72
N ALA A 52 11.01 -8.70 -13.40
CA ALA A 52 10.50 -8.68 -14.76
C ALA A 52 9.05 -8.16 -14.85
N ASP A 53 8.22 -8.51 -13.88
CA ASP A 53 6.80 -8.14 -13.80
C ASP A 53 6.37 -7.70 -12.40
N THR A 54 7.33 -7.34 -11.55
CA THR A 54 7.11 -7.00 -10.14
C THR A 54 7.91 -5.80 -9.67
N LEU A 55 7.41 -5.17 -8.60
CA LEU A 55 8.16 -4.27 -7.73
C LEU A 55 8.05 -4.81 -6.30
N SER A 56 9.19 -5.07 -5.67
CA SER A 56 9.26 -5.58 -4.30
C SER A 56 9.80 -4.51 -3.37
N ILE A 57 9.07 -4.22 -2.30
CA ILE A 57 9.39 -3.17 -1.32
C ILE A 57 9.65 -3.83 0.03
N ARG A 58 10.71 -3.38 0.70
CA ARG A 58 11.09 -3.85 2.03
C ARG A 58 11.57 -2.68 2.88
N GLY A 59 11.04 -2.55 4.10
CA GLY A 59 11.58 -1.62 5.10
C GLY A 59 12.89 -2.13 5.71
N CYS A 60 13.76 -1.21 6.12
CA CYS A 60 15.01 -1.53 6.82
C CYS A 60 15.37 -0.41 7.82
N THR A 61 16.44 -0.57 8.59
CA THR A 61 16.90 0.46 9.54
C THR A 61 18.19 1.14 9.09
N ASP A 62 18.92 0.53 8.15
CA ASP A 62 20.05 1.16 7.48
C ASP A 62 20.28 0.64 6.07
N PHE A 63 21.24 1.27 5.37
CA PHE A 63 21.64 0.88 4.03
C PHE A 63 23.07 0.33 3.97
N ASP A 64 23.23 -0.70 3.16
CA ASP A 64 24.51 -1.27 2.76
C ASP A 64 24.45 -1.51 1.25
N SER A 65 25.23 -0.72 0.49
CA SER A 65 25.22 -0.77 -0.98
C SER A 65 25.71 -2.11 -1.54
N SER A 66 26.42 -2.90 -0.73
CA SER A 66 26.94 -4.22 -1.11
C SER A 66 25.93 -5.36 -0.90
N LYS A 67 24.76 -5.08 -0.32
CA LYS A 67 23.77 -6.08 0.05
C LYS A 67 22.48 -5.95 -0.74
N THR A 68 21.80 -7.08 -0.92
CA THR A 68 20.45 -7.13 -1.49
C THR A 68 19.41 -6.55 -0.51
N PRO A 69 18.19 -6.21 -0.98
CA PRO A 69 17.11 -5.68 -0.14
C PRO A 69 16.83 -6.50 1.13
N ASP A 70 16.83 -7.82 1.03
CA ASP A 70 16.56 -8.76 2.13
C ASP A 70 17.71 -8.89 3.14
N ALA A 71 18.91 -8.43 2.78
CA ALA A 71 20.11 -8.47 3.61
C ALA A 71 20.48 -7.11 4.21
N GLN A 72 19.68 -6.06 3.98
CA GLN A 72 19.93 -4.74 4.56
C GLN A 72 19.91 -4.78 6.09
N PRO A 73 20.69 -3.91 6.77
CA PRO A 73 20.62 -3.81 8.23
C PRO A 73 19.20 -3.54 8.73
N GLY A 74 18.73 -4.39 9.64
CA GLY A 74 17.37 -4.33 10.18
C GLY A 74 16.27 -4.47 9.13
N ALA A 75 16.54 -5.14 8.00
CA ALA A 75 15.54 -5.45 7.00
C ALA A 75 14.35 -6.17 7.63
N SER A 76 13.14 -5.76 7.24
CA SER A 76 11.92 -6.52 7.49
C SER A 76 12.14 -7.95 7.00
N PRO A 77 11.70 -9.00 7.71
CA PRO A 77 11.72 -10.36 7.18
C PRO A 77 10.67 -10.56 6.07
N PHE A 78 9.75 -9.62 5.91
CA PHE A 78 8.65 -9.65 4.95
C PHE A 78 8.95 -8.74 3.75
N THR A 79 8.48 -9.13 2.57
CA THR A 79 8.47 -8.29 1.36
C THR A 79 7.03 -8.04 0.97
N THR A 80 6.69 -6.80 0.63
CA THR A 80 5.45 -6.52 -0.08
C THR A 80 5.76 -6.39 -1.57
N THR A 81 4.92 -6.97 -2.43
CA THR A 81 5.23 -7.09 -3.86
C THR A 81 4.03 -6.70 -4.68
N LEU A 82 4.20 -5.70 -5.56
CA LEU A 82 3.27 -5.46 -6.66
C LEU A 82 3.57 -6.47 -7.77
N ASN A 83 2.53 -7.10 -8.32
CA ASN A 83 2.67 -8.09 -9.38
C ASN A 83 1.90 -7.73 -10.65
N ALA A 84 2.16 -8.48 -11.74
CA ALA A 84 1.53 -8.31 -13.04
C ALA A 84 1.72 -6.89 -13.60
N ILE A 85 2.96 -6.40 -13.53
CA ILE A 85 3.38 -5.08 -14.03
C ILE A 85 4.57 -5.20 -15.00
N ALA A 86 4.50 -6.09 -15.98
CA ALA A 86 5.57 -6.24 -16.98
C ALA A 86 5.78 -5.01 -17.89
N GLY A 87 4.77 -4.16 -18.03
CA GLY A 87 4.80 -2.99 -18.92
C GLY A 87 4.57 -3.33 -20.40
N PRO A 88 4.50 -2.32 -21.28
CA PRO A 88 4.49 -0.89 -20.98
C PRO A 88 3.21 -0.48 -20.23
N PHE A 89 3.33 0.49 -19.31
CA PHE A 89 2.20 0.93 -18.51
C PHE A 89 1.37 1.98 -19.23
N ALA A 90 0.04 1.92 -19.08
CA ALA A 90 -0.85 2.98 -19.55
C ALA A 90 -0.58 4.30 -18.82
N GLY A 91 -0.11 4.23 -17.57
CA GLY A 91 0.45 5.36 -16.86
C GLY A 91 0.81 5.04 -15.42
N TYR A 92 1.35 6.03 -14.71
CA TYR A 92 1.50 6.02 -13.26
C TYR A 92 1.08 7.37 -12.67
N THR A 93 0.74 7.37 -11.39
CA THR A 93 0.59 8.58 -10.57
C THR A 93 1.33 8.36 -9.25
N PHE A 94 2.29 9.21 -8.95
CA PHE A 94 3.03 9.21 -7.68
C PHE A 94 2.60 10.37 -6.80
N PHE A 95 2.65 10.17 -5.50
CA PHE A 95 2.30 11.14 -4.47
C PHE A 95 3.39 11.16 -3.40
N ALA A 96 3.85 12.35 -3.02
CA ALA A 96 4.81 12.53 -1.94
C ALA A 96 4.41 13.70 -1.04
N GLY A 97 4.67 13.55 0.26
CA GLY A 97 4.35 14.58 1.23
C GLY A 97 4.64 14.14 2.66
N ALA A 98 4.11 14.92 3.60
CA ALA A 98 4.09 14.57 5.00
C ALA A 98 2.76 15.01 5.63
N GLU A 99 2.26 14.23 6.59
CA GLU A 99 1.14 14.59 7.47
C GLU A 99 1.66 14.54 8.91
N SER A 100 1.53 15.64 9.67
CA SER A 100 2.05 15.71 11.06
C SER A 100 3.51 15.26 11.21
N GLY A 101 4.36 15.58 10.24
CA GLY A 101 5.78 15.22 10.21
C GLY A 101 6.09 13.80 9.71
N ALA A 102 5.08 12.95 9.48
CA ALA A 102 5.28 11.60 8.96
C ALA A 102 5.33 11.63 7.42
N ALA A 103 6.51 11.36 6.86
CA ALA A 103 6.72 11.43 5.41
C ALA A 103 6.25 10.16 4.70
N TYR A 104 5.82 10.29 3.46
CA TYR A 104 5.35 9.17 2.64
C TYR A 104 5.68 9.32 1.17
N LEU A 105 5.66 8.17 0.50
CA LEU A 105 5.75 8.00 -0.93
C LEU A 105 4.71 6.96 -1.35
N HIS A 106 3.67 7.39 -2.04
CA HIS A 106 2.61 6.51 -2.54
C HIS A 106 2.58 6.52 -4.05
N GLY A 107 1.97 5.50 -4.65
CA GLY A 107 1.78 5.48 -6.08
C GLY A 107 0.68 4.56 -6.54
N VAL A 108 0.22 4.80 -7.76
CA VAL A 108 -0.70 3.94 -8.49
C VAL A 108 -0.16 3.75 -9.89
N ILE A 109 0.06 2.49 -10.27
CA ILE A 109 0.42 2.12 -11.64
C ILE A 109 -0.85 1.69 -12.34
N GLU A 110 -1.13 2.24 -13.52
CA GLU A 110 -2.14 1.70 -14.43
C GLU A 110 -1.44 0.74 -15.39
N ALA A 111 -1.42 -0.55 -15.01
CA ALA A 111 -0.68 -1.60 -15.71
C ALA A 111 -1.21 -1.80 -17.14
N ALA A 112 -2.53 -1.70 -17.30
CA ALA A 112 -3.25 -1.62 -18.56
C ALA A 112 -4.49 -0.75 -18.32
N ALA A 113 -5.16 -0.29 -19.39
CA ALA A 113 -6.34 0.57 -19.27
C ALA A 113 -7.37 0.00 -18.28
N GLY A 114 -7.64 0.72 -17.18
CA GLY A 114 -8.58 0.29 -16.14
C GLY A 114 -8.07 -0.74 -15.13
N ILE A 115 -6.81 -1.19 -15.24
CA ILE A 115 -6.16 -2.13 -14.32
C ILE A 115 -5.10 -1.38 -13.50
N TYR A 116 -5.38 -1.21 -12.22
CA TYR A 116 -4.58 -0.43 -11.29
C TYR A 116 -3.79 -1.33 -10.33
N LYS A 117 -2.61 -0.85 -9.92
CA LYS A 117 -1.73 -1.47 -8.93
C LYS A 117 -1.22 -0.38 -7.97
N PRO A 118 -2.01 -0.05 -6.94
CA PRO A 118 -1.61 0.86 -5.87
C PRO A 118 -0.48 0.31 -5.00
N PHE A 119 0.33 1.21 -4.45
CA PHE A 119 1.33 0.93 -3.41
C PHE A 119 1.53 2.13 -2.49
N ALA A 120 2.02 1.85 -1.28
CA ALA A 120 2.25 2.85 -0.26
C ALA A 120 3.45 2.47 0.60
N LEU A 121 4.37 3.42 0.79
CA LEU A 121 5.44 3.32 1.78
C LEU A 121 5.67 4.67 2.49
N GLY A 122 6.22 4.63 3.69
CA GLY A 122 6.46 5.83 4.49
C GLY A 122 6.35 5.56 5.98
N ARG A 123 6.09 6.61 6.76
CA ARG A 123 5.84 6.50 8.20
C ARG A 123 4.38 6.81 8.53
N LEU A 124 3.79 6.07 9.46
CA LEU A 124 2.46 6.34 10.00
C LEU A 124 2.46 7.66 10.76
N VAL A 125 1.33 8.37 10.73
CA VAL A 125 1.05 9.38 11.76
C VAL A 125 0.76 8.63 13.05
N LYS A 126 1.73 8.62 13.96
CA LYS A 126 1.66 7.83 15.20
C LYS A 126 0.76 8.48 16.24
N PHE A 127 0.07 7.65 17.02
CA PHE A 127 -0.71 8.10 18.16
C PHE A 127 0.12 8.38 19.42
N ASP A 128 1.35 7.86 19.45
CA ASP A 128 2.25 8.00 20.57
C ASP A 128 3.73 8.05 20.13
N ALA A 129 4.62 8.06 21.13
CA ALA A 129 6.06 8.12 20.95
C ALA A 129 6.71 6.76 20.57
N THR A 130 5.94 5.69 20.32
CA THR A 130 6.49 4.36 19.98
C THR A 130 7.49 4.45 18.84
N VAL A 131 8.68 3.85 19.01
CA VAL A 131 9.71 3.84 17.96
C VAL A 131 9.22 2.99 16.78
N GLY A 132 9.47 3.50 15.57
CA GLY A 132 9.05 2.87 14.33
C GLY A 132 7.95 3.67 13.63
N GLY A 133 6.94 2.96 13.14
CA GLY A 133 5.85 3.48 12.32
C GLY A 133 6.12 3.38 10.82
N GLU A 134 7.30 2.93 10.39
CA GLU A 134 7.59 2.67 8.98
C GLU A 134 6.64 1.58 8.46
N TYR A 135 6.08 1.78 7.27
CA TYR A 135 5.23 0.80 6.62
C TYR A 135 5.57 0.65 5.15
N ALA A 136 5.27 -0.53 4.61
CA ALA A 136 5.22 -0.79 3.18
C ALA A 136 4.04 -1.70 2.87
N SER A 137 3.27 -1.35 1.85
CA SER A 137 2.11 -2.11 1.40
C SER A 137 1.90 -1.94 -0.11
N ALA A 138 1.40 -2.99 -0.75
CA ALA A 138 1.23 -3.08 -2.18
C ALA A 138 -0.01 -3.90 -2.51
N VAL A 139 -0.66 -3.59 -3.63
CA VAL A 139 -1.65 -4.50 -4.18
C VAL A 139 -0.97 -5.63 -4.94
N ASN A 140 -1.28 -6.86 -4.54
CA ASN A 140 -0.88 -8.07 -5.23
C ASN A 140 -2.12 -8.91 -5.58
N TRP A 141 -2.27 -9.27 -6.86
CA TRP A 141 -3.46 -9.95 -7.34
C TRP A 141 -3.19 -11.39 -7.77
N TYR A 142 -3.98 -12.35 -7.28
CA TYR A 142 -3.86 -13.74 -7.68
C TYR A 142 -4.72 -14.05 -8.92
N TYR A 143 -4.07 -14.40 -10.03
CA TYR A 143 -4.71 -14.55 -11.36
C TYR A 143 -5.17 -15.97 -11.69
N SER A 144 -5.65 -16.72 -10.68
CA SER A 144 -6.26 -18.03 -10.95
C SER A 144 -7.74 -17.92 -11.28
N SER A 145 -8.25 -18.79 -12.14
CA SER A 145 -9.62 -18.67 -12.65
C SER A 145 -10.70 -18.77 -11.58
N TYR A 146 -10.40 -19.36 -10.43
CA TYR A 146 -11.36 -19.49 -9.33
C TYR A 146 -11.32 -18.33 -8.32
N ALA A 147 -10.34 -17.42 -8.43
CA ALA A 147 -10.09 -16.35 -7.46
C ALA A 147 -10.03 -14.96 -8.11
N VAL A 148 -9.58 -14.85 -9.36
CA VAL A 148 -9.27 -13.57 -10.03
C VAL A 148 -10.43 -12.56 -10.01
N ASN A 149 -11.67 -13.05 -9.99
CA ASN A 149 -12.90 -12.25 -9.99
C ASN A 149 -13.60 -12.24 -8.62
N ASP A 150 -12.97 -12.76 -7.57
CA ASP A 150 -13.49 -12.79 -6.20
C ASP A 150 -12.70 -11.79 -5.34
N PRO A 151 -13.19 -10.53 -5.19
CA PRO A 151 -12.50 -9.49 -4.43
C PRO A 151 -12.20 -9.87 -2.98
N GLU A 152 -12.97 -10.80 -2.41
CA GLU A 152 -12.84 -11.28 -1.03
C GLU A 152 -11.94 -12.50 -0.91
N ASN A 153 -11.33 -12.97 -2.00
CA ASN A 153 -10.48 -14.15 -1.97
C ASN A 153 -9.19 -13.89 -1.18
N ALA A 154 -8.90 -14.76 -0.21
CA ALA A 154 -7.74 -14.64 0.69
C ALA A 154 -6.37 -14.74 -0.02
N TYR A 155 -6.33 -15.01 -1.32
CA TYR A 155 -5.11 -15.00 -2.13
C TYR A 155 -4.73 -13.62 -2.66
N HIS A 156 -5.62 -12.63 -2.63
CA HIS A 156 -5.29 -11.23 -2.94
C HIS A 156 -4.61 -10.54 -1.76
N ASP A 157 -3.79 -9.53 -2.06
CA ASP A 157 -3.23 -8.58 -1.08
C ASP A 157 -3.70 -7.19 -1.50
N TYR A 158 -4.43 -6.53 -0.61
CA TYR A 158 -4.86 -5.14 -0.72
C TYR A 158 -3.89 -4.24 0.08
N LEU A 159 -3.95 -2.92 -0.11
CA LEU A 159 -3.21 -2.02 0.77
C LEU A 159 -3.67 -2.20 2.22
N PHE A 160 -2.72 -2.54 3.09
CA PHE A 160 -2.91 -2.84 4.52
C PHE A 160 -3.93 -3.96 4.75
N ASP A 161 -3.93 -4.97 3.88
CA ASP A 161 -4.77 -6.17 4.00
C ASP A 161 -4.36 -7.03 5.19
N SER A 162 -5.35 -7.52 5.90
CA SER A 162 -5.16 -8.44 7.03
C SER A 162 -5.65 -9.85 6.72
N GLU A 163 -6.39 -10.05 5.63
CA GLU A 163 -7.00 -11.32 5.25
C GLU A 163 -6.08 -12.19 4.36
N ASN A 164 -5.01 -11.63 3.81
CA ASN A 164 -4.02 -12.42 3.08
C ASN A 164 -3.39 -13.46 4.02
N THR A 165 -3.87 -14.70 3.89
CA THR A 165 -3.55 -15.80 4.81
C THR A 165 -2.62 -16.84 4.20
N TYR A 166 -2.36 -16.74 2.89
CA TYR A 166 -1.67 -17.76 2.15
C TYR A 166 -0.44 -17.21 1.42
N ASN A 167 0.71 -17.79 1.74
CA ASN A 167 2.01 -17.43 1.19
C ASN A 167 2.16 -17.69 -0.32
N VAL A 168 1.15 -18.25 -0.99
CA VAL A 168 1.20 -18.51 -2.44
C VAL A 168 1.37 -17.24 -3.27
N ASN A 169 0.96 -16.08 -2.74
CA ASN A 169 1.09 -14.81 -3.46
C ASN A 169 2.32 -13.96 -3.04
N GLN A 170 3.16 -14.49 -2.14
CA GLN A 170 4.47 -13.95 -1.69
C GLN A 170 4.55 -12.44 -1.35
N SER A 171 3.42 -11.74 -1.22
CA SER A 171 3.35 -10.36 -0.76
C SER A 171 2.83 -10.32 0.67
N LEU A 172 3.60 -9.67 1.53
CA LEU A 172 3.29 -9.45 2.93
C LEU A 172 3.57 -7.97 3.23
N SER A 173 2.50 -7.18 3.18
CA SER A 173 2.50 -5.83 3.74
C SER A 173 3.05 -5.86 5.17
N HIS A 174 3.82 -4.85 5.58
CA HIS A 174 4.44 -4.81 6.89
C HIS A 174 4.54 -3.40 7.46
N VAL A 175 4.54 -3.33 8.79
CA VAL A 175 4.74 -2.11 9.58
C VAL A 175 5.75 -2.39 10.69
N ARG A 176 6.55 -1.40 11.05
CA ARG A 176 7.44 -1.49 12.22
C ARG A 176 6.79 -0.85 13.44
N ALA A 177 6.83 -1.53 14.58
CA ALA A 177 6.53 -0.92 15.88
C ALA A 177 7.31 -1.65 16.97
N ASP A 178 8.23 -0.92 17.60
CA ASP A 178 9.14 -1.43 18.64
C ASP A 178 8.41 -1.44 20.00
N PHE A 179 7.46 -2.37 20.14
CA PHE A 179 6.72 -2.61 21.38
C PHE A 179 7.43 -3.56 22.33
N ASP A 180 7.13 -3.43 23.64
CA ASP A 180 7.49 -4.41 24.68
C ASP A 180 8.99 -4.76 24.72
N GLY A 181 9.85 -3.77 24.48
CA GLY A 181 11.31 -3.93 24.48
C GLY A 181 11.89 -4.58 23.22
N LYS A 182 11.05 -4.89 22.21
CA LYS A 182 11.53 -5.35 20.90
C LYS A 182 12.19 -4.18 20.16
N ILE A 183 13.20 -4.48 19.35
CA ILE A 183 13.94 -3.50 18.53
C ILE A 183 13.83 -3.94 17.08
N SER A 184 13.64 -2.99 16.16
CA SER A 184 13.49 -3.27 14.73
C SER A 184 12.36 -4.28 14.46
N ASN A 185 11.26 -4.13 15.18
CA ASN A 185 10.18 -5.10 15.18
C ASN A 185 9.24 -4.88 14.00
N TRP A 186 9.52 -5.56 12.90
CA TRP A 186 8.68 -5.62 11.74
C TRP A 186 7.54 -6.63 11.93
N MET A 187 6.33 -6.14 11.73
CA MET A 187 5.08 -6.86 11.92
C MET A 187 4.40 -6.96 10.57
N ARG A 188 4.14 -8.18 10.10
CA ARG A 188 3.34 -8.39 8.88
C ARG A 188 1.89 -8.05 9.15
N LEU A 189 1.18 -7.59 8.13
CA LEU A 189 -0.25 -7.35 8.24
C LEU A 189 -0.99 -8.70 8.12
N ARG A 190 -1.73 -9.07 9.15
CA ARG A 190 -2.52 -10.32 9.25
C ARG A 190 -3.55 -10.22 10.38
N TYR A 191 -4.75 -10.74 10.17
CA TYR A 191 -5.83 -10.68 11.16
C TYR A 191 -5.61 -11.63 12.35
N LEU A 192 -4.89 -12.73 12.14
CA LEU A 192 -4.55 -13.70 13.18
C LEU A 192 -3.58 -13.08 14.18
N TRP A 193 -3.87 -13.23 15.47
CA TRP A 193 -2.91 -12.88 16.51
C TRP A 193 -1.85 -13.97 16.61
N GLU A 194 -0.59 -13.60 16.40
CA GLU A 194 0.56 -14.52 16.51
C GLU A 194 1.67 -13.89 17.37
N GLY A 195 1.34 -12.83 18.13
CA GLY A 195 2.25 -12.12 19.02
C GLY A 195 3.24 -11.18 18.31
N ASN A 196 3.17 -11.09 16.97
CA ASN A 196 3.99 -10.18 16.17
C ASN A 196 3.39 -9.77 14.82
N ASN A 197 2.06 -9.86 14.67
CA ASN A 197 1.37 -9.34 13.48
C ASN A 197 0.80 -7.96 13.76
N ALA A 198 0.56 -7.19 12.71
CA ALA A 198 -0.27 -6.01 12.76
C ALA A 198 -1.58 -6.28 12.04
N ILE A 199 -2.65 -5.58 12.41
CA ILE A 199 -3.90 -5.56 11.67
C ILE A 199 -4.09 -4.18 11.09
N GLY A 200 -4.40 -4.17 9.81
CA GLY A 200 -4.72 -3.00 9.04
C GLY A 200 -6.22 -2.94 8.78
N SER A 201 -6.55 -2.06 7.86
CA SER A 201 -7.93 -1.67 7.64
C SER A 201 -8.65 -2.49 6.57
N ALA A 202 -7.92 -3.13 5.65
CA ALA A 202 -8.52 -3.56 4.39
C ALA A 202 -9.08 -4.98 4.45
N ARG A 203 -10.26 -5.11 3.82
CA ARG A 203 -10.99 -6.34 3.50
C ARG A 203 -11.45 -7.15 4.72
N ARG A 204 -12.33 -8.15 4.49
CA ARG A 204 -12.84 -9.17 5.43
C ARG A 204 -11.93 -9.38 6.66
N GLN A 205 -12.52 -9.44 7.86
CA GLN A 205 -11.80 -9.49 9.16
C GLN A 205 -10.97 -8.24 9.52
N GLY A 206 -10.76 -7.29 8.60
CA GLY A 206 -10.18 -5.98 8.86
C GLY A 206 -11.17 -4.99 9.50
N MET A 207 -10.63 -3.99 10.21
CA MET A 207 -11.42 -3.10 11.06
C MET A 207 -12.46 -2.24 10.32
N LEU A 208 -12.24 -1.93 9.03
CA LEU A 208 -13.15 -1.07 8.26
C LEU A 208 -14.09 -1.84 7.33
N THR A 209 -14.12 -3.18 7.36
CA THR A 209 -15.02 -3.98 6.49
C THR A 209 -16.48 -3.53 6.62
N SER A 210 -16.96 -3.36 7.85
CA SER A 210 -18.33 -2.91 8.09
C SER A 210 -18.55 -1.46 7.70
N LEU A 211 -17.52 -0.62 7.73
CA LEU A 211 -17.61 0.81 7.43
C LEU A 211 -17.56 1.09 5.93
N ILE A 212 -16.75 0.36 5.18
CA ILE A 212 -16.78 0.43 3.71
C ILE A 212 -18.03 -0.24 3.14
N GLY A 213 -18.52 -1.33 3.76
CA GLY A 213 -19.75 -2.01 3.36
C GLY A 213 -21.04 -1.19 3.55
N ILE A 214 -21.01 -0.09 4.31
CA ILE A 214 -22.12 0.88 4.37
C ILE A 214 -22.29 1.57 3.02
N GLY A 215 -21.20 1.72 2.25
CA GLY A 215 -21.18 2.37 0.96
C GLY A 215 -21.51 3.87 1.04
N TYR A 216 -22.23 4.36 0.04
CA TYR A 216 -22.60 5.76 -0.07
C TYR A 216 -23.88 6.11 0.73
N GLN A 217 -23.96 7.36 1.19
CA GLN A 217 -25.15 7.91 1.82
C GLN A 217 -26.29 8.06 0.81
N ARG A 218 -27.40 7.32 1.00
CA ARG A 218 -28.47 7.26 0.00
C ARG A 218 -29.17 8.60 -0.26
N TYR A 219 -29.24 9.48 0.74
CA TYR A 219 -29.94 10.76 0.69
C TYR A 219 -29.21 11.80 -0.17
N ASN A 220 -27.90 11.98 0.03
CA ASN A 220 -27.10 13.01 -0.63
C ASN A 220 -25.99 12.44 -1.54
N LYS A 221 -25.92 11.12 -1.70
CA LYS A 221 -24.94 10.41 -2.54
C LYS A 221 -23.47 10.62 -2.15
N LEU A 222 -23.22 11.06 -0.92
CA LEU A 222 -21.85 11.21 -0.42
C LEU A 222 -21.21 9.85 -0.18
N VAL A 223 -19.97 9.71 -0.65
CA VAL A 223 -19.13 8.54 -0.41
C VAL A 223 -18.17 8.86 0.73
N PRO A 224 -18.22 8.13 1.86
CA PRO A 224 -17.25 8.29 2.94
C PRO A 224 -15.84 7.92 2.47
N VAL A 225 -14.85 8.75 2.82
CA VAL A 225 -13.44 8.37 2.76
C VAL A 225 -12.95 8.10 4.17
N LEU A 226 -12.34 6.95 4.39
CA LEU A 226 -12.00 6.49 5.73
C LEU A 226 -10.48 6.37 5.93
N PRO A 227 -9.93 6.89 7.04
CA PRO A 227 -8.51 6.74 7.37
C PRO A 227 -8.14 5.28 7.64
N ILE A 228 -6.97 4.88 7.15
CA ILE A 228 -6.42 3.54 7.37
C ILE A 228 -5.67 3.54 8.70
N TYR A 229 -6.28 2.98 9.73
CA TYR A 229 -5.64 2.76 11.03
C TYR A 229 -4.89 1.43 11.07
N VAL A 230 -3.81 1.39 11.82
CA VAL A 230 -2.97 0.20 11.99
C VAL A 230 -2.77 -0.07 13.47
N PHE A 231 -2.95 -1.34 13.85
CA PHE A 231 -2.81 -1.82 15.23
C PHE A 231 -1.82 -2.97 15.27
N GLY A 232 -0.95 -3.01 16.28
CA GLY A 232 0.04 -4.08 16.44
C GLY A 232 -0.32 -5.04 17.57
N ASP A 233 -0.07 -6.33 17.37
CA ASP A 233 -0.13 -7.36 18.41
C ASP A 233 0.72 -6.97 19.63
N ARG A 234 0.14 -7.16 20.80
CA ARG A 234 0.75 -7.06 22.13
C ARG A 234 0.51 -8.39 22.88
N PRO A 235 1.25 -8.67 23.96
CA PRO A 235 1.03 -9.85 24.80
C PRO A 235 -0.43 -10.05 25.22
N ASN A 236 -0.77 -11.29 25.58
CA ASN A 236 -2.10 -11.67 26.08
C ASN A 236 -3.24 -11.44 25.08
N ASN A 237 -3.01 -11.66 23.78
CA ASN A 237 -4.02 -11.53 22.73
C ASN A 237 -4.61 -10.11 22.63
N LEU A 238 -3.79 -9.09 22.93
CA LEU A 238 -4.17 -7.68 22.83
C LEU A 238 -3.56 -7.04 21.58
N ARG A 239 -4.09 -5.87 21.22
CA ARG A 239 -3.53 -5.01 20.18
C ARG A 239 -3.49 -3.55 20.64
N SER A 240 -2.43 -2.85 20.29
CA SER A 240 -2.30 -1.41 20.52
C SER A 240 -2.42 -0.63 19.21
N PRO A 241 -3.10 0.53 19.21
CA PRO A 241 -3.08 1.42 18.05
C PRO A 241 -1.66 1.96 17.83
N ILE A 242 -1.15 1.86 16.60
CA ILE A 242 0.17 2.41 16.23
C ILE A 242 -0.02 3.82 15.66
N GLY A 243 -0.94 3.95 14.70
CA GLY A 243 -1.16 5.19 13.96
C GLY A 243 -2.11 5.01 12.79
N TYR A 244 -2.09 5.99 11.88
CA TYR A 244 -2.81 5.94 10.62
C TYR A 244 -1.93 6.34 9.44
N VAL A 245 -2.34 5.92 8.25
CA VAL A 245 -1.58 6.17 7.01
C VAL A 245 -1.78 7.64 6.57
N PRO A 246 -0.70 8.42 6.40
CA PRO A 246 -0.80 9.81 6.01
C PRO A 246 -1.42 9.94 4.61
N HIS A 247 -2.41 10.81 4.43
CA HIS A 247 -2.95 11.21 3.12
C HIS A 247 -3.38 10.08 2.16
N LEU A 248 -3.73 8.93 2.71
CA LEU A 248 -4.33 7.80 2.02
C LEU A 248 -5.57 7.35 2.78
N ARG A 249 -6.67 7.15 2.07
CA ARG A 249 -7.96 6.74 2.62
C ARG A 249 -8.53 5.59 1.81
N ILE A 250 -9.38 4.77 2.43
CA ILE A 250 -10.21 3.78 1.76
C ILE A 250 -11.50 4.46 1.32
N VAL A 251 -12.00 4.08 0.15
CA VAL A 251 -13.22 4.64 -0.43
C VAL A 251 -14.00 3.56 -1.20
N ASP A 252 -15.33 3.65 -1.16
CA ASP A 252 -16.22 2.87 -2.01
C ASP A 252 -16.40 3.57 -3.37
N LEU A 253 -16.11 2.87 -4.47
CA LEU A 253 -16.15 3.43 -5.82
C LEU A 253 -17.49 3.26 -6.54
N GLN A 254 -18.57 2.82 -5.88
CA GLN A 254 -19.86 2.53 -6.52
C GLN A 254 -20.42 3.74 -7.28
N LEU A 255 -20.18 4.96 -6.78
CA LEU A 255 -20.60 6.22 -7.41
C LEU A 255 -19.44 7.07 -7.95
N LEU A 256 -18.22 6.52 -7.99
CA LEU A 256 -17.02 7.26 -8.36
C LEU A 256 -16.28 6.56 -9.49
N GLU A 257 -16.01 7.29 -10.57
CA GLU A 257 -15.23 6.76 -11.67
C GLU A 257 -13.73 6.68 -11.32
N PRO A 258 -12.98 5.70 -11.87
CA PRO A 258 -11.54 5.67 -11.71
C PRO A 258 -10.88 7.00 -12.10
N LYS A 259 -9.90 7.44 -11.30
CA LYS A 259 -9.18 8.72 -11.41
C LYS A 259 -10.03 9.97 -11.13
N GLN A 260 -11.29 9.83 -10.76
CA GLN A 260 -12.13 10.98 -10.38
C GLN A 260 -11.51 11.72 -9.20
N ILE A 261 -11.64 13.05 -9.23
CA ILE A 261 -11.23 13.92 -8.14
C ILE A 261 -12.47 14.22 -7.30
N ILE A 262 -12.36 14.04 -6.00
CA ILE A 262 -13.36 14.45 -5.02
C ILE A 262 -12.79 15.60 -4.17
N THR A 263 -13.63 16.57 -3.85
CA THR A 263 -13.26 17.73 -3.02
C THR A 263 -13.87 17.58 -1.64
N LEU A 264 -13.04 17.64 -0.61
CA LEU A 264 -13.43 17.59 0.80
C LEU A 264 -12.90 18.83 1.51
N GLY A 265 -13.77 19.83 1.69
CA GLY A 265 -13.34 21.14 2.17
C GLY A 265 -12.37 21.79 1.18
N SER A 266 -11.14 22.10 1.62
CA SER A 266 -10.07 22.64 0.78
C SER A 266 -9.14 21.57 0.20
N GLU A 267 -9.42 20.28 0.45
CA GLU A 267 -8.56 19.19 0.02
C GLU A 267 -9.12 18.51 -1.23
N GLU A 268 -8.23 18.19 -2.17
CA GLU A 268 -8.54 17.36 -3.31
C GLU A 268 -7.99 15.94 -3.11
N TRP A 269 -8.81 14.96 -3.46
CA TRP A 269 -8.47 13.55 -3.36
C TRP A 269 -8.75 12.88 -4.69
N GLN A 270 -7.76 12.16 -5.22
CA GLN A 270 -7.92 11.39 -6.45
C GLN A 270 -8.16 9.93 -6.10
N VAL A 271 -9.22 9.35 -6.67
CA VAL A 271 -9.63 7.98 -6.35
C VAL A 271 -9.19 6.97 -7.39
N PHE A 272 -8.77 5.80 -6.95
CA PHE A 272 -8.33 4.70 -7.81
C PHE A 272 -8.91 3.38 -7.30
N PRO A 273 -9.32 2.45 -8.21
CA PRO A 273 -9.63 1.09 -7.83
C PRO A 273 -8.46 0.39 -7.14
N ALA A 274 -8.77 -0.51 -6.21
CA ALA A 274 -7.75 -1.37 -5.63
C ALA A 274 -7.12 -2.27 -6.70
N HIS A 275 -7.90 -2.74 -7.67
CA HIS A 275 -7.36 -3.39 -8.86
C HIS A 275 -8.11 -3.01 -10.14
N GLN A 276 -9.28 -3.60 -10.40
CA GLN A 276 -10.13 -3.27 -11.54
C GLN A 276 -11.57 -3.08 -11.04
N ARG A 277 -12.16 -1.91 -11.29
CA ARG A 277 -13.56 -1.66 -10.96
C ARG A 277 -14.45 -2.37 -11.97
N THR A 278 -15.31 -3.26 -11.51
CA THR A 278 -16.32 -3.94 -12.35
C THR A 278 -17.69 -3.91 -11.68
N LEU A 279 -18.75 -3.98 -12.48
CA LEU A 279 -20.13 -4.07 -11.99
C LEU A 279 -20.55 -5.50 -11.63
N THR A 280 -19.80 -6.49 -12.13
CA THR A 280 -20.02 -7.92 -11.88
C THR A 280 -18.74 -8.53 -11.30
N TRP A 281 -18.88 -9.27 -10.20
CA TRP A 281 -17.80 -9.95 -9.49
C TRP A 281 -18.35 -11.19 -8.76
N GLY A 282 -17.46 -12.00 -8.20
CA GLY A 282 -17.79 -13.25 -7.50
C GLY A 282 -18.04 -14.43 -8.45
N ALA A 283 -17.75 -14.29 -9.74
CA ALA A 283 -17.89 -15.38 -10.70
C ALA A 283 -16.69 -16.33 -10.62
N SER A 284 -16.97 -17.63 -10.49
CA SER A 284 -15.96 -18.68 -10.51
C SER A 284 -16.48 -19.84 -11.39
N PRO A 285 -15.79 -20.21 -12.49
CA PRO A 285 -14.53 -19.63 -12.97
C PRO A 285 -14.70 -18.26 -13.66
N SER A 286 -13.63 -17.47 -13.70
CA SER A 286 -13.53 -16.21 -14.44
C SER A 286 -12.08 -15.97 -14.87
N THR A 287 -11.86 -15.16 -15.91
CA THR A 287 -10.53 -14.66 -16.31
C THR A 287 -10.40 -13.15 -16.14
N THR A 288 -11.49 -12.49 -15.71
CA THR A 288 -11.55 -11.03 -15.60
C THR A 288 -11.27 -10.61 -14.15
N PRO A 289 -10.21 -9.82 -13.90
CA PRO A 289 -9.94 -9.31 -12.56
C PRO A 289 -11.07 -8.39 -12.07
N SER A 290 -11.34 -8.43 -10.76
CA SER A 290 -12.26 -7.49 -10.15
C SER A 290 -11.93 -7.21 -8.69
N SER A 291 -11.77 -5.93 -8.35
CA SER A 291 -11.79 -5.46 -6.96
C SER A 291 -13.16 -4.92 -6.57
N ALA A 292 -14.23 -5.27 -7.29
CA ALA A 292 -15.57 -4.71 -7.14
C ALA A 292 -15.53 -3.18 -7.03
N TYR A 293 -15.99 -2.63 -5.90
CA TYR A 293 -15.97 -1.20 -5.60
C TYR A 293 -14.88 -0.80 -4.59
N TYR A 294 -14.00 -1.72 -4.19
CA TYR A 294 -12.88 -1.39 -3.31
C TYR A 294 -11.93 -0.42 -4.01
N GLY A 295 -11.65 0.70 -3.36
CA GLY A 295 -10.74 1.71 -3.87
C GLY A 295 -10.02 2.48 -2.77
N TYR A 296 -9.11 3.32 -3.24
CA TYR A 296 -8.30 4.20 -2.41
C TYR A 296 -8.40 5.63 -2.91
N ALA A 297 -8.41 6.58 -1.98
CA ALA A 297 -8.32 7.99 -2.25
C ALA A 297 -6.94 8.49 -1.79
N PHE A 298 -6.19 9.07 -2.71
CA PHE A 298 -4.88 9.69 -2.46
C PHE A 298 -5.04 11.20 -2.47
N ARG A 299 -4.56 11.88 -1.43
CA ARG A 299 -4.62 13.34 -1.41
C ARG A 299 -3.67 13.92 -2.44
N ARG A 300 -4.16 14.89 -3.21
CA ARG A 300 -3.36 15.68 -4.15
C ARG A 300 -3.35 17.14 -3.73
N ILE A 301 -2.26 17.84 -4.00
CA ILE A 301 -2.21 19.30 -3.96
C ILE A 301 -1.80 19.73 -5.37
N ALA A 302 -2.64 20.58 -5.97
CA ALA A 302 -2.38 21.22 -7.26
C ALA A 302 -1.18 22.18 -7.18
#